data_AF-A0A7K0EJ18-F1
#
_entry.id   AF-A0A7K0EJ18-F1
#
_cell.length_a   1.000
_cell.length_b   1.000
_cell.length_c   1.000
_cell.angle_alpha   90.00
_cell.angle_beta   90.00
_cell.angle_gamma   90.00
#
_symmetry.space_group_name_H-M   'P 1'
#
loop_
_entity.id
_entity.type
_entity.pdbx_description
1 polymer ?
#
loop_
_entity_poly.entity_id
_entity_poly.type
_entity_poly.pdbx_seq_one_letter_code
_entity_poly.pdbx_strand_id
1 'polypeptide(L)'
;MAKINASNIRLKVKLGSPGSFKIVAEETTCSFDVDTADIDVTSKDNDGWEETLSGLQSGSINCEFIVDYVAPSGKASYEDIYGLLMARSVNDWQLGTGETGDLKLDFKGRVKKFSKQADMESAAKVSLEIKITSRPVMSDEA
;
A
#
# COMPACT_ATOMS: atom_id res chain seq x y z
N MET A 1 23.38 -4.88 1.94
CA MET A 1 21.95 -5.19 1.95
C MET A 1 21.70 -6.23 0.87
N ALA A 2 21.18 -7.40 1.25
CA ALA A 2 20.95 -8.50 0.34
C ALA A 2 19.82 -8.15 -0.65
N LYS A 3 19.88 -8.70 -1.86
CA LYS A 3 18.78 -8.61 -2.82
C LYS A 3 17.59 -9.37 -2.23
N ILE A 4 16.49 -8.68 -1.94
CA ILE A 4 15.26 -9.29 -1.43
C ILE A 4 14.41 -9.77 -2.62
N ASN A 5 13.81 -10.95 -2.51
CA ASN A 5 12.88 -11.46 -3.52
C ASN A 5 11.55 -10.70 -3.42
N ALA A 6 11.01 -10.29 -4.57
CA ALA A 6 9.71 -9.61 -4.66
C ALA A 6 8.58 -10.41 -3.99
N SER A 7 8.62 -11.75 -4.03
CA SER A 7 7.60 -12.60 -3.37
C SER A 7 7.57 -12.48 -1.85
N ASN A 8 8.66 -12.01 -1.25
CA ASN A 8 8.79 -11.85 0.20
C ASN A 8 8.26 -10.49 0.68
N ILE A 9 8.15 -9.50 -0.21
CA ILE A 9 7.54 -8.21 0.12
C ILE A 9 6.03 -8.40 0.07
N ARG A 10 5.36 -8.19 1.20
CA ARG A 10 3.92 -8.41 1.34
C ARG A 10 3.24 -7.22 1.98
N LEU A 11 2.05 -6.90 1.48
CA LEU A 11 1.17 -5.91 2.10
C LEU A 11 0.45 -6.54 3.31
N LYS A 12 0.55 -5.87 4.46
CA LYS A 12 -0.09 -6.27 5.71
C LYS A 12 -1.04 -5.15 6.15
N VAL A 13 -2.21 -5.54 6.66
CA VAL A 13 -3.23 -4.64 7.20
C VAL A 13 -3.51 -4.97 8.65
N LYS A 14 -3.65 -3.94 9.50
CA LYS A 14 -4.07 -4.13 10.88
C LYS A 14 -5.56 -4.43 10.95
N LEU A 15 -5.90 -5.64 11.39
CA LEU A 15 -7.28 -6.09 11.59
C LEU A 15 -7.40 -6.76 12.96
N GLY A 16 -8.41 -6.36 13.74
CA GLY A 16 -8.67 -6.91 15.08
C GLY A 16 -7.98 -6.13 16.21
N SER A 17 -7.44 -6.85 17.20
CA SER A 17 -6.81 -6.26 18.39
C SER A 17 -5.63 -5.34 18.05
N PRO A 18 -5.30 -4.35 18.90
CA PRO A 18 -4.15 -3.48 18.68
C PRO A 18 -2.85 -4.30 18.52
N GLY A 19 -2.21 -4.22 17.35
CA GLY A 19 -0.90 -4.82 17.08
C GLY A 19 -0.91 -6.08 16.20
N SER A 20 -2.08 -6.65 15.87
CA SER A 20 -2.15 -7.79 14.93
C SER A 20 -2.26 -7.35 13.48
N PHE A 21 -1.15 -7.47 12.74
CA PHE A 21 -1.13 -7.31 11.29
C PHE A 21 -1.46 -8.63 10.60
N LYS A 22 -2.36 -8.58 9.62
CA LYS A 22 -2.70 -9.71 8.76
C LYS A 22 -2.19 -9.46 7.34
N ILE A 23 -1.59 -10.46 6.72
CA ILE A 23 -1.10 -10.38 5.34
C ILE A 23 -2.30 -10.40 4.39
N VAL A 24 -2.31 -9.55 3.36
CA VAL A 24 -3.33 -9.61 2.30
C VAL A 24 -3.23 -10.96 1.58
N ALA A 25 -4.33 -11.71 1.58
CA ALA A 25 -4.34 -13.05 1.00
C ALA A 25 -4.10 -13.02 -0.51
N GLU A 26 -3.28 -13.95 -1.01
CA GLU A 26 -3.03 -14.20 -2.44
C GLU A 26 -2.69 -12.94 -3.25
N GLU A 27 -1.94 -12.03 -2.64
CA GLU A 27 -1.31 -10.89 -3.30
C GLU A 27 -0.37 -11.37 -4.42
N THR A 28 -0.59 -10.82 -5.61
CA THR A 28 0.17 -11.11 -6.83
C THR A 28 1.10 -9.96 -7.20
N THR A 29 0.67 -8.71 -6.97
CA THR A 29 1.47 -7.51 -7.26
C THR A 29 1.24 -6.44 -6.20
N CYS A 30 2.28 -5.62 -5.95
CA CYS A 30 2.21 -4.43 -5.10
C CYS A 30 3.11 -3.35 -5.69
N SER A 31 2.57 -2.15 -5.92
CA SER A 31 3.34 -0.94 -6.20
C SER A 31 3.16 0.07 -5.07
N PHE A 32 4.24 0.76 -4.74
CA PHE A 32 4.25 1.87 -3.79
C PHE A 32 4.74 3.10 -4.52
N ASP A 33 3.87 4.10 -4.63
CA ASP A 33 4.09 5.30 -5.41
C ASP A 33 3.94 6.51 -4.49
N VAL A 34 4.98 7.34 -4.42
CA VAL A 34 4.98 8.61 -3.69
C VAL A 34 5.38 9.71 -4.66
N ASP A 35 4.57 10.74 -4.67
CA ASP A 35 4.69 11.89 -5.56
C ASP A 35 4.70 13.16 -4.73
N THR A 36 5.43 14.17 -5.18
CA THR A 36 5.44 15.49 -4.57
C THR A 36 4.96 16.49 -5.59
N ALA A 37 3.94 17.26 -5.24
CA ALA A 37 3.49 18.34 -6.10
C ALA A 37 4.54 19.45 -6.10
N ASP A 38 5.05 19.80 -7.27
CA ASP A 38 6.01 20.89 -7.42
C ASP A 38 5.29 22.24 -7.58
N ILE A 39 5.83 23.25 -6.90
CA ILE A 39 5.38 24.64 -7.00
C ILE A 39 6.40 25.40 -7.84
N ASP A 40 5.96 25.90 -8.99
CA ASP A 40 6.80 26.73 -9.85
C ASP A 40 7.06 28.10 -9.21
N VAL A 41 8.33 28.44 -9.07
CA VAL A 41 8.81 29.74 -8.58
C VAL A 41 9.79 30.39 -9.55
N THR A 42 9.75 29.96 -10.81
CA THR A 42 10.68 30.41 -11.84
C THR A 42 10.63 31.93 -11.99
N SER A 43 11.80 32.56 -11.89
CA SER A 43 11.98 33.99 -12.08
C SER A 43 12.82 34.26 -13.34
N LYS A 44 12.80 35.52 -13.79
CA LYS A 44 13.59 35.94 -14.95
C LYS A 44 15.10 35.83 -14.71
N ASP A 45 15.51 35.80 -13.45
CA ASP A 45 16.92 35.79 -13.04
C ASP A 45 17.53 34.37 -12.99
N ASN A 46 16.76 33.35 -13.38
CA ASN A 46 17.14 31.94 -13.21
C ASN A 46 17.92 31.37 -14.42
N ASP A 47 18.51 32.23 -15.27
CA ASP A 47 19.31 31.85 -16.44
C ASP A 47 18.65 30.82 -17.38
N GLY A 48 17.31 30.82 -17.44
CA GLY A 48 16.53 29.91 -18.30
C GLY A 48 16.27 28.52 -17.71
N TRP A 49 16.58 28.29 -16.43
CA TRP A 49 16.24 27.06 -15.71
C TRP A 49 14.92 27.21 -14.95
N GLU A 50 14.12 26.15 -14.93
CA GLU A 50 12.93 26.04 -14.09
C GLU A 50 13.36 25.83 -12.63
N GLU A 51 12.88 26.68 -11.74
CA GLU A 51 13.07 26.50 -10.29
C GLU A 51 11.74 26.09 -9.66
N THR A 52 11.78 24.96 -8.96
CA THR A 52 10.61 24.42 -8.27
C THR A 52 10.86 24.32 -6.78
N LEU A 53 9.83 24.62 -5.99
CA LEU A 53 9.77 24.30 -4.57
C LEU A 53 8.90 23.06 -4.38
N SER A 54 9.40 22.10 -3.61
CA SER A 54 8.63 20.91 -3.25
C SER A 54 7.41 21.28 -2.38
N GLY A 55 6.23 20.99 -2.88
CA GLY A 55 4.95 21.23 -2.22
C GLY A 55 4.44 20.02 -1.44
N LEU A 56 3.14 19.76 -1.56
CA LEU A 56 2.48 18.68 -0.81
C LEU A 56 2.86 17.30 -1.36
N GLN A 57 3.15 16.37 -0.44
CA GLN A 57 3.39 14.99 -0.77
C GLN A 57 2.08 14.20 -0.82
N SER A 58 1.96 13.33 -1.82
CA SER A 58 0.86 12.39 -1.95
C SER A 58 1.41 11.00 -2.22
N GLY A 59 0.69 9.97 -1.82
CA GLY A 59 1.11 8.60 -2.09
C GLY A 59 -0.05 7.65 -2.21
N SER A 60 0.15 6.62 -3.02
CA SER A 60 -0.80 5.54 -3.24
C SER A 60 -0.09 4.20 -3.26
N ILE A 61 -0.82 3.17 -2.86
CA ILE A 61 -0.41 1.79 -3.03
C ILE A 61 -1.44 1.09 -3.88
N ASN A 62 -0.95 0.41 -4.90
CA ASN A 62 -1.77 -0.36 -5.80
C ASN A 62 -1.38 -1.83 -5.64
N CYS A 63 -2.35 -2.66 -5.26
CA CYS A 63 -2.13 -4.08 -5.02
C CYS A 63 -3.16 -4.88 -5.81
N GLU A 64 -2.72 -5.99 -6.40
CA GLU A 64 -3.63 -6.96 -7.01
C GLU A 64 -3.56 -8.28 -6.26
N PHE A 65 -4.73 -8.83 -5.96
CA PHE A 65 -4.84 -10.11 -5.28
C PHE A 65 -5.99 -10.95 -5.84
N ILE A 66 -5.90 -12.27 -5.65
CA ILE A 66 -6.94 -13.21 -6.08
C ILE A 66 -8.02 -13.31 -4.99
N VAL A 67 -9.28 -13.42 -5.40
CA VAL A 67 -10.39 -13.59 -4.45
C VAL A 67 -10.27 -14.95 -3.77
N ASP A 68 -9.98 -14.92 -2.48
CA ASP A 68 -10.09 -16.07 -1.57
C ASP A 68 -11.16 -15.77 -0.51
N TYR A 69 -12.20 -16.60 -0.46
CA TYR A 69 -13.29 -16.50 0.52
C TYR A 69 -12.97 -17.23 1.83
N VAL A 70 -11.94 -18.08 1.85
CA VAL A 70 -11.52 -18.85 3.03
C VAL A 70 -10.06 -18.54 3.31
N ALA A 71 -9.78 -17.29 3.68
CA ALA A 71 -8.44 -16.88 4.03
C ALA A 71 -7.92 -17.69 5.24
N PRO A 72 -6.74 -18.34 5.14
CA PRO A 72 -6.07 -18.98 6.26
C PRO A 72 -5.93 -18.04 7.47
N SER A 73 -5.90 -18.61 8.67
CA SER A 73 -5.67 -17.85 9.91
C SER A 73 -4.43 -16.97 9.80
N GLY A 74 -4.57 -15.66 10.07
CA GLY A 74 -3.48 -14.68 9.96
C GLY A 74 -3.41 -13.95 8.61
N LYS A 75 -4.24 -14.32 7.63
CA LYS A 75 -4.43 -13.56 6.39
C LYS A 75 -5.71 -12.71 6.44
N ALA A 76 -5.67 -11.56 5.78
CA ALA A 76 -6.83 -10.70 5.57
C ALA A 76 -7.60 -11.22 4.35
N SER A 77 -8.89 -11.48 4.54
CA SER A 77 -9.76 -11.99 3.49
C SER A 77 -10.23 -10.87 2.54
N TYR A 78 -10.76 -11.28 1.40
CA TYR A 78 -11.45 -10.38 0.47
C TYR A 78 -12.55 -9.55 1.17
N GLU A 79 -13.33 -10.18 2.04
CA GLU A 79 -14.45 -9.54 2.73
C GLU A 79 -13.98 -8.50 3.74
N ASP A 80 -12.88 -8.77 4.45
CA ASP A 80 -12.28 -7.82 5.39
C ASP A 80 -11.89 -6.52 4.66
N ILE A 81 -11.20 -6.65 3.52
CA ILE A 81 -10.73 -5.50 2.73
C ILE A 81 -11.91 -4.72 2.14
N TYR A 82 -12.93 -5.43 1.64
CA TYR A 82 -14.16 -4.80 1.18
C TYR A 82 -14.88 -4.05 2.32
N GLY A 83 -14.90 -4.64 3.52
CA GLY A 83 -15.43 -4.02 4.73
C GLY A 83 -14.72 -2.71 5.08
N LEU A 84 -13.39 -2.64 4.94
CA LEU A 84 -12.62 -1.40 5.17
C LEU A 84 -13.02 -0.28 4.19
N LEU A 85 -13.29 -0.61 2.92
CA LEU A 85 -13.78 0.37 1.95
C LEU A 85 -15.17 0.88 2.35
N MET A 86 -16.11 -0.01 2.69
CA MET A 86 -17.48 0.37 3.06
C MET A 86 -17.51 1.19 4.36
N ALA A 87 -16.66 0.85 5.34
CA ALA A 87 -16.52 1.59 6.58
C ALA A 87 -15.81 2.95 6.41
N ARG A 88 -15.14 3.18 5.27
CA ARG A 88 -14.33 4.38 4.98
C ARG A 88 -13.28 4.66 6.05
N SER A 89 -12.78 3.61 6.71
CA SER A 89 -11.87 3.74 7.83
C SER A 89 -10.43 3.97 7.38
N VAL A 90 -9.70 4.74 8.19
CA VAL A 90 -8.24 4.86 8.06
C VAL A 90 -7.63 3.74 8.89
N ASN A 91 -6.84 2.89 8.26
CA ASN A 91 -6.20 1.74 8.91
C ASN A 91 -4.68 1.88 8.87
N ASP A 92 -4.01 1.20 9.81
CA ASP A 92 -2.56 1.06 9.81
C ASP A 92 -2.20 -0.08 8.85
N TRP A 93 -1.27 0.19 7.93
CA TRP A 93 -0.77 -0.74 6.93
C TRP A 93 0.75 -0.83 7.03
N GLN A 94 1.29 -1.97 6.62
CA GLN A 94 2.72 -2.23 6.61
C GLN A 94 3.10 -2.93 5.30
N LEU A 95 4.15 -2.45 4.65
CA LEU A 95 4.76 -3.09 3.49
C LEU A 95 6.17 -3.53 3.87
N GLY A 96 6.46 -4.82 3.82
CA GLY A 96 7.79 -5.32 4.21
C GLY A 96 7.87 -6.83 4.10
N THR A 97 9.02 -7.38 4.47
CA THR A 97 9.22 -8.83 4.58
C THR A 97 8.68 -9.35 5.93
N GLY A 98 8.75 -10.65 6.15
CA GLY A 98 8.48 -11.25 7.47
C GLY A 98 9.75 -11.64 8.22
N GLU A 99 10.91 -11.17 7.77
CA GLU A 99 12.21 -11.52 8.34
C GLU A 99 12.64 -10.43 9.35
N THR A 100 13.05 -10.85 10.55
CA THR A 100 13.52 -9.96 11.61
C THR A 100 14.78 -9.21 11.17
N GLY A 101 14.81 -7.89 11.38
CA GLY A 101 15.94 -7.02 10.99
C GLY A 101 15.86 -6.44 9.58
N ASP A 102 14.81 -6.75 8.81
CA ASP A 102 14.54 -6.08 7.54
C ASP A 102 13.78 -4.77 7.72
N LEU A 103 14.02 -3.81 6.82
CA LEU A 103 13.30 -2.54 6.78
C LEU A 103 11.86 -2.76 6.30
N LYS A 104 10.89 -2.30 7.09
CA LYS A 104 9.47 -2.22 6.71
C LYS A 104 9.02 -0.78 6.55
N LEU A 105 7.98 -0.59 5.77
CA LEU A 105 7.32 0.69 5.56
C LEU A 105 5.95 0.67 6.24
N ASP A 106 5.82 1.42 7.33
CA ASP A 106 4.56 1.60 8.06
C ASP A 106 3.87 2.89 7.61
N PHE A 107 2.59 2.83 7.31
CA PHE A 107 1.81 4.01 6.91
C PHE A 107 0.34 3.86 7.28
N LYS A 108 -0.38 4.98 7.37
CA LYS A 108 -1.83 4.98 7.53
C LYS A 108 -2.50 5.36 6.24
N GLY A 109 -3.50 4.57 5.85
CA GLY A 109 -4.18 4.75 4.58
C GLY A 109 -5.61 4.27 4.61
N ARG A 110 -6.42 4.80 3.70
CA ARG A 110 -7.79 4.34 3.45
C ARG A 110 -7.87 3.71 2.07
N VAL A 111 -8.72 2.69 1.94
CA VAL A 111 -9.02 2.13 0.62
C VAL A 111 -9.81 3.16 -0.17
N LYS A 112 -9.29 3.56 -1.33
CA LYS A 112 -9.91 4.54 -2.24
C LYS A 112 -10.68 3.85 -3.35
N LYS A 113 -10.13 2.76 -3.90
CA LYS A 113 -10.74 2.00 -4.99
C LYS A 113 -10.61 0.51 -4.72
N PHE A 114 -11.66 -0.21 -5.08
CA PHE A 114 -11.70 -1.66 -5.06
C PHE A 114 -12.45 -2.12 -6.29
N SER A 115 -11.77 -2.85 -7.18
CA SER A 115 -12.32 -3.31 -8.46
C SER A 115 -12.16 -4.82 -8.56
N LYS A 116 -13.26 -5.54 -8.75
CA LYS A 116 -13.25 -7.00 -8.95
C LYS A 116 -13.44 -7.30 -10.43
N GLN A 117 -12.53 -8.06 -11.00
CA GLN A 117 -12.64 -8.61 -12.34
C GLN A 117 -12.75 -10.13 -12.23
N ALA A 118 -13.78 -10.70 -12.84
CA ALA A 118 -14.03 -12.14 -12.85
C ALA A 118 -14.21 -12.58 -14.30
N ASP A 119 -13.14 -13.09 -14.89
CA ASP A 119 -13.18 -13.64 -16.24
C ASP A 119 -13.68 -15.09 -16.17
N MET A 120 -14.46 -15.53 -17.16
CA MET A 120 -15.23 -16.80 -17.13
C MET A 120 -14.39 -18.06 -16.86
N GLU A 121 -13.11 -18.05 -17.25
CA GLU A 121 -12.22 -19.21 -17.18
C GLU A 121 -11.00 -18.98 -16.26
N SER A 122 -10.94 -17.85 -15.56
CA SER A 122 -9.78 -17.49 -14.72
C SER A 122 -10.20 -17.15 -13.30
N ALA A 123 -9.26 -17.29 -12.37
CA ALA A 123 -9.48 -16.88 -10.99
C ALA A 123 -9.84 -15.38 -10.93
N ALA A 124 -10.85 -15.03 -10.15
CA ALA A 124 -11.27 -13.65 -9.99
C ALA A 124 -10.15 -12.83 -9.33
N LYS A 125 -9.81 -11.71 -9.97
CA LYS A 125 -8.78 -10.77 -9.50
C LYS A 125 -9.41 -9.52 -8.92
N VAL A 126 -8.73 -8.94 -7.96
CA VAL A 126 -9.13 -7.69 -7.31
C VAL A 126 -7.98 -6.72 -7.37
N SER A 127 -8.26 -5.53 -7.88
CA SER A 127 -7.36 -4.39 -7.84
C SER A 127 -7.78 -3.46 -6.71
N LEU A 128 -6.82 -3.17 -5.83
CA LEU A 128 -6.96 -2.35 -4.63
C LEU A 128 -6.08 -1.10 -4.77
N GLU A 129 -6.67 0.07 -4.56
CA GLU A 129 -5.95 1.34 -4.46
C GLU A 129 -6.11 1.90 -3.05
N ILE A 130 -5.00 2.03 -2.32
CA ILE A 130 -4.96 2.63 -0.99
C ILE A 130 -4.38 4.03 -1.11
N LYS A 131 -5.11 5.04 -0.64
CA LYS A 131 -4.59 6.40 -0.53
C LYS A 131 -3.94 6.58 0.84
N ILE A 132 -2.69 6.99 0.83
CA ILE A 132 -1.93 7.30 2.04
C ILE A 132 -2.46 8.60 2.65
N THR A 133 -2.63 8.60 3.97
CA THR A 133 -3.22 9.72 4.74
C THR A 133 -2.27 10.28 5.78
N SER A 134 -1.20 9.56 6.12
CA SER A 134 -0.15 10.01 7.03
C SER A 134 1.23 9.77 6.43
N ARG A 135 2.25 10.47 6.93
CA ARG A 135 3.64 10.24 6.54
C ARG A 135 4.01 8.75 6.72
N PRO A 136 4.50 8.08 5.67
CA PRO A 136 5.09 6.75 5.80
C PRO A 136 6.37 6.81 6.64
N VAL A 137 6.59 5.82 7.50
CA VAL A 137 7.77 5.71 8.36
C VAL A 137 8.46 4.40 8.03
N MET A 138 9.77 4.46 7.79
CA MET A 138 10.59 3.27 7.71
C MET A 138 10.96 2.85 9.13
N SER A 139 10.72 1.59 9.47
CA SER A 139 11.08 1.02 10.75
C SER A 139 11.68 -0.37 10.56
N ASP A 140 12.53 -0.81 11.50
CA ASP A 140 13.08 -2.15 11.46
C ASP A 140 12.03 -3.17 11.92
N GLU A 141 11.98 -4.34 11.29
CA GLU A 141 11.16 -5.46 11.74
C GLU A 141 11.75 -6.00 13.06
N ALA A 142 10.98 -5.87 14.15
CA ALA A 142 11.37 -6.29 15.50
C ALA A 142 11.52 -7.81 15.65
#